data_AF-A0AAC9W4M8-F1
#
_entry.id   AF-A0AAC9W4M8-F1
#
_cell.length_a   1.000
_cell.length_b   1.000
_cell.length_c   1.000
_cell.angle_alpha   90.00
_cell.angle_beta   90.00
_cell.angle_gamma   90.00
#
_symmetry.space_group_name_H-M   'P 1'
#
loop_
_entity.id
_entity.type
_entity.pdbx_description
1 polymer ?
#
loop_
_entity_poly.entity_id
_entity_poly.type
_entity_poly.pdbx_seq_one_letter_code
_entity_poly.pdbx_strand_id
1 'polypeptide(L)'
;MGQTGLQQVLLTDESDKLIAGYGMYKSDKVGNTAHVITWVPDGEFKDILFTPSVYVENPFRVNHGECDLLKEGSKLRFHYYGSYYSINVPEIENKKVTYIYVVLGDWGDSEKYMSIIRWVIFMLIKIMSRPIKIYQTGILRQRGGG
;
A
#
# COMPACT_ATOMS: atom_id res chain seq x y z
N MET A 1 21.53 7.95 -6.20
CA MET A 1 20.80 6.94 -7.01
C MET A 1 21.37 5.56 -6.69
N GLY A 2 20.56 4.50 -6.69
CA GLY A 2 20.96 3.16 -6.20
C GLY A 2 20.00 2.48 -5.21
N GLN A 3 18.78 3.00 -5.04
CA GLN A 3 17.78 2.43 -4.13
C GLN A 3 16.66 1.75 -4.91
N THR A 4 16.22 0.62 -4.37
CA THR A 4 15.05 -0.16 -4.75
C THR A 4 14.24 -0.43 -3.47
N GLY A 5 13.01 -0.89 -3.62
CA GLY A 5 12.16 -1.15 -2.46
C GLY A 5 10.74 -1.56 -2.86
N LEU A 6 10.09 -2.27 -1.96
CA LEU A 6 8.73 -2.76 -2.06
C LEU A 6 8.06 -2.61 -0.71
N GLN A 7 6.88 -2.00 -0.69
CA GLN A 7 6.00 -1.98 0.47
C GLN A 7 4.57 -2.17 0.01
N GLN A 8 3.89 -3.22 0.45
CA GLN A 8 2.52 -3.51 0.09
C GLN A 8 1.70 -3.92 1.31
N VAL A 9 0.41 -3.58 1.29
CA VAL A 9 -0.60 -4.03 2.23
C VAL A 9 -1.72 -4.67 1.43
N LEU A 10 -1.99 -5.95 1.69
CA LEU A 10 -3.07 -6.70 1.05
C LEU A 10 -4.11 -7.11 2.09
N LEU A 11 -5.37 -6.86 1.78
CA LEU A 11 -6.51 -7.22 2.61
C LEU A 11 -7.20 -8.42 1.98
N THR A 12 -7.38 -9.50 2.74
CA THR A 12 -8.04 -10.72 2.25
C THR A 12 -9.21 -11.12 3.13
N ASP A 13 -10.12 -11.90 2.55
CA ASP A 13 -11.23 -12.56 3.26
C ASP A 13 -10.75 -13.80 4.03
N GLU A 14 -11.68 -14.46 4.72
CA GLU A 14 -11.42 -15.67 5.49
C GLU A 14 -10.91 -16.86 4.65
N SER A 15 -11.14 -16.84 3.35
CA SER A 15 -10.65 -17.84 2.39
C SER A 15 -9.32 -17.42 1.75
N ASP A 16 -8.64 -16.43 2.32
CA ASP A 16 -7.42 -15.83 1.80
C ASP A 16 -7.56 -15.24 0.38
N LYS A 17 -8.79 -14.90 -0.06
CA LYS A 17 -9.00 -14.22 -1.35
C LYS A 17 -8.84 -12.70 -1.17
N LEU A 18 -8.19 -12.07 -2.13
CA LEU A 18 -7.98 -10.62 -2.14
C LEU A 18 -9.31 -9.86 -2.12
N ILE A 19 -9.41 -8.87 -1.25
CA ILE A 19 -10.47 -7.85 -1.23
C ILE A 19 -9.94 -6.56 -1.86
N ALA A 20 -8.76 -6.12 -1.42
CA ALA A 20 -8.10 -4.94 -1.94
C ALA A 20 -6.62 -4.94 -1.55
N GLY A 21 -5.80 -4.24 -2.32
CA GLY A 21 -4.40 -4.03 -1.99
C GLY A 21 -3.95 -2.60 -2.28
N TYR A 22 -2.94 -2.15 -1.54
CA TYR A 22 -2.25 -0.89 -1.78
C TYR A 22 -0.75 -1.13 -1.62
N GLY A 23 0.06 -0.53 -2.48
CA GLY A 23 1.49 -0.69 -2.41
C GLY A 23 2.26 0.42 -3.08
N MET A 24 3.54 0.45 -2.77
CA MET A 24 4.53 1.26 -3.46
C MET A 24 5.74 0.39 -3.78
N TYR A 25 6.36 0.62 -4.93
CA TYR A 25 7.61 -0.03 -5.26
C TYR A 25 8.50 0.81 -6.16
N LYS A 26 9.79 0.49 -6.12
CA LYS A 26 10.81 0.98 -7.02
C LYS A 26 11.70 -0.20 -7.39
N SER A 27 11.67 -0.58 -8.66
CA SER A 27 12.33 -1.80 -9.17
C SER A 27 13.69 -1.52 -9.82
N ASP A 28 13.91 -0.32 -10.35
CA ASP A 28 15.18 0.05 -11.00
C ASP A 28 16.10 0.79 -10.03
N LYS A 29 17.41 0.50 -10.07
CA LYS A 29 18.45 1.19 -9.27
C LYS A 29 18.97 2.46 -9.95
N VAL A 30 18.83 2.57 -11.27
CA VAL A 30 19.35 3.68 -12.09
C VAL A 30 18.37 4.83 -12.12
N GLY A 31 17.13 4.58 -12.52
CA GLY A 31 16.06 5.57 -12.60
C GLY A 31 15.61 6.11 -11.24
N ASN A 32 14.93 7.26 -11.27
CA ASN A 32 14.33 7.88 -10.09
C ASN A 32 12.81 7.96 -10.22
N THR A 33 12.20 6.85 -10.63
CA THR A 33 10.74 6.69 -10.70
C THR A 33 10.34 5.59 -9.73
N ALA A 34 9.30 5.83 -8.95
CA ALA A 34 8.65 4.86 -8.10
C ALA A 34 7.16 4.81 -8.45
N HIS A 35 6.52 3.72 -8.07
CA HIS A 35 5.12 3.41 -8.36
C HIS A 35 4.32 3.40 -7.08
N VAL A 36 3.10 3.89 -7.17
CA VAL A 36 2.02 3.64 -6.23
C VAL A 36 0.96 2.83 -6.96
N ILE A 37 0.72 1.63 -6.47
CA ILE A 37 -0.10 0.64 -7.13
C ILE A 37 -1.22 0.17 -6.21
N THR A 38 -2.41 -0.03 -6.78
CA THR A 38 -3.58 -0.52 -6.06
C THR A 38 -4.16 -1.73 -6.75
N TRP A 39 -4.70 -2.65 -5.95
CA TRP A 39 -5.30 -3.87 -6.44
C TRP A 39 -6.74 -4.02 -5.95
N VAL A 40 -7.55 -4.60 -6.83
CA VAL A 40 -8.88 -5.13 -6.58
C VAL A 40 -8.86 -6.63 -6.91
N PRO A 41 -9.91 -7.40 -6.63
CA PRO A 41 -9.90 -8.85 -6.88
C PRO A 41 -9.55 -9.22 -8.32
N ASP A 42 -9.98 -8.41 -9.29
CA ASP A 42 -9.73 -8.61 -10.73
C ASP A 42 -8.34 -8.16 -11.22
N GLY A 43 -7.48 -7.69 -10.31
CA GLY A 43 -6.11 -7.28 -10.61
C GLY A 43 -5.81 -5.82 -10.29
N GLU A 44 -4.90 -5.22 -11.06
CA GLU A 44 -4.46 -3.85 -10.86
C GLU A 44 -5.55 -2.84 -11.20
N PHE A 45 -5.78 -1.87 -10.30
CA PHE A 45 -6.75 -0.81 -10.52
C PHE A 45 -6.10 0.52 -10.90
N LYS A 46 -5.02 0.90 -10.22
CA LYS A 46 -4.20 2.08 -10.52
C LYS A 46 -2.73 1.78 -10.37
N ASP A 47 -1.94 2.32 -11.29
CA ASP A 47 -0.50 2.46 -11.17
C ASP A 47 -0.15 3.93 -11.43
N ILE A 48 0.42 4.59 -10.43
CA ILE A 48 0.71 6.03 -10.42
C ILE A 48 2.19 6.23 -10.19
N LEU A 49 2.84 6.91 -11.13
CA LEU A 49 4.25 7.24 -11.05
C LEU A 49 4.49 8.45 -10.15
N PHE A 50 5.58 8.41 -9.39
CA PHE A 50 6.12 9.57 -8.68
C PHE A 50 7.64 9.54 -8.65
N THR A 51 8.22 10.70 -8.38
CA THR A 51 9.66 10.85 -8.22
C THR A 51 10.00 10.83 -6.72
N PRO A 52 10.63 9.76 -6.19
CA PRO A 52 11.06 9.74 -4.80
C PRO A 52 12.18 10.77 -4.61
N SER A 53 12.06 11.58 -3.57
CA SER A 53 13.04 12.60 -3.21
C SER A 53 12.98 12.93 -1.72
N VAL A 54 13.97 13.66 -1.22
CA VAL A 54 13.97 14.22 0.15
C VAL A 54 13.27 15.58 0.23
N TYR A 55 12.64 16.03 -0.85
CA TYR A 55 12.03 17.35 -0.98
C TYR A 55 10.49 17.26 -1.01
N VAL A 56 9.82 18.40 -0.95
CA VAL A 56 8.37 18.51 -0.68
C VAL A 56 7.50 17.85 -1.75
N GLU A 57 8.02 17.70 -2.97
CA GLU A 57 7.29 17.08 -4.07
C GLU A 57 7.12 15.58 -3.91
N ASN A 58 7.91 14.93 -3.04
CA ASN A 58 7.67 13.54 -2.66
C ASN A 58 6.46 13.48 -1.72
N PRO A 59 5.34 12.85 -2.14
CA PRO A 59 4.14 12.75 -1.31
C PRO A 59 4.43 12.12 0.04
N PHE A 60 5.38 11.18 0.12
CA PHE A 60 5.69 10.47 1.35
C PHE A 60 6.68 11.19 2.27
N ARG A 61 7.16 12.38 1.92
CA ARG A 61 8.10 13.13 2.79
C ARG A 61 7.40 13.71 4.01
N VAL A 62 6.16 14.16 3.86
CA VAL A 62 5.42 14.91 4.86
C VAL A 62 4.41 14.01 5.57
N ASN A 63 4.25 14.19 6.89
CA ASN A 63 3.42 13.32 7.73
C ASN A 63 1.91 13.66 7.62
N HIS A 64 1.32 13.58 6.41
CA HIS A 64 -0.09 13.94 6.19
C HIS A 64 -1.02 12.76 5.91
N GLY A 65 -0.53 11.52 5.94
CA GLY A 65 -1.38 10.36 5.60
C GLY A 65 -1.69 10.33 4.11
N GLU A 66 -0.63 10.24 3.32
CA GLU A 66 -0.62 10.53 1.88
C GLU A 66 -1.14 9.34 1.05
N CYS A 67 -1.57 8.28 1.75
CA CYS A 67 -2.30 7.16 1.20
C CYS A 67 -3.30 6.57 2.22
N ASP A 68 -4.45 6.12 1.72
CA ASP A 68 -5.52 5.45 2.49
C ASP A 68 -6.22 4.44 1.57
N LEU A 69 -6.72 3.37 2.16
CA LEU A 69 -7.60 2.39 1.55
C LEU A 69 -8.87 2.27 2.41
N LEU A 70 -10.00 2.65 1.82
CA LEU A 70 -11.31 2.52 2.42
C LEU A 70 -12.15 1.46 1.71
N LYS A 71 -12.78 0.58 2.49
CA LYS A 71 -13.81 -0.36 2.03
C LYS A 71 -15.16 -0.05 2.69
N GLU A 72 -16.19 0.18 1.88
CA GLU A 72 -17.58 0.42 2.31
C GLU A 72 -18.57 -0.37 1.43
N GLY A 73 -19.10 -1.47 1.95
CA GLY A 73 -19.91 -2.39 1.14
C GLY A 73 -19.10 -2.86 -0.08
N SER A 74 -19.65 -2.65 -1.28
CA SER A 74 -18.99 -2.94 -2.57
C SER A 74 -18.00 -1.87 -3.02
N LYS A 75 -17.97 -0.70 -2.37
CA LYS A 75 -17.13 0.42 -2.78
C LYS A 75 -15.75 0.33 -2.16
N LEU A 76 -14.72 0.41 -3.01
CA LEU A 76 -13.35 0.68 -2.62
C LEU A 76 -13.00 2.12 -2.95
N ARG A 77 -12.28 2.79 -2.05
CA ARG A 77 -11.70 4.12 -2.28
C ARG A 77 -10.25 4.14 -1.86
N PHE A 78 -9.39 4.48 -2.79
CA PHE A 78 -7.95 4.69 -2.61
C PHE A 78 -7.67 6.19 -2.59
N HIS A 79 -6.94 6.65 -1.59
CA HIS A 79 -6.40 8.01 -1.54
C HIS A 79 -4.93 7.98 -1.93
N TYR A 80 -4.50 8.95 -2.72
CA TYR A 80 -3.08 9.22 -2.95
C TYR A 80 -2.88 10.71 -3.25
N TYR A 81 -2.02 11.36 -2.47
CA TYR A 81 -1.56 12.74 -2.69
C TYR A 81 -2.68 13.73 -3.08
N GLY A 82 -3.69 13.84 -2.22
CA GLY A 82 -4.85 14.73 -2.40
C GLY A 82 -5.92 14.23 -3.38
N SER A 83 -5.67 13.11 -4.07
CA SER A 83 -6.59 12.53 -5.05
C SER A 83 -7.29 11.29 -4.49
N TYR A 84 -8.55 11.08 -4.88
CA TYR A 84 -9.33 9.90 -4.52
C TYR A 84 -9.75 9.12 -5.77
N TYR A 85 -9.51 7.82 -5.75
CA TYR A 85 -9.87 6.88 -6.80
C TYR A 85 -10.84 5.85 -6.22
N SER A 86 -12.05 5.75 -6.77
CA SER A 86 -13.07 4.83 -6.29
C SER A 86 -13.51 3.86 -7.36
N ILE A 87 -13.87 2.65 -6.95
CA ILE A 87 -14.43 1.60 -7.81
C ILE A 87 -15.46 0.80 -7.02
N ASN A 88 -16.52 0.37 -7.70
CA ASN A 88 -17.49 -0.58 -7.16
C ASN A 88 -17.12 -1.98 -7.61
N VAL A 89 -17.04 -2.88 -6.64
CA VAL A 89 -16.61 -4.26 -6.74
C VAL A 89 -17.70 -5.09 -6.03
N PRO A 90 -18.78 -5.46 -6.73
CA PRO A 90 -19.96 -6.07 -6.10
C PRO A 90 -19.64 -7.35 -5.32
N GLU A 91 -18.68 -8.13 -5.77
CA GLU A 91 -18.30 -9.41 -5.18
C GLU A 91 -17.67 -9.31 -3.78
N ILE A 92 -17.21 -8.12 -3.38
CA ILE A 92 -16.65 -7.89 -2.04
C ILE A 92 -17.67 -7.28 -1.05
N GLU A 93 -18.91 -7.00 -1.47
CA GLU A 93 -19.88 -6.23 -0.68
C GLU A 93 -20.02 -6.76 0.75
N ASN A 94 -20.30 -8.06 0.84
CA ASN A 94 -20.53 -8.76 2.11
C ASN A 94 -19.28 -9.40 2.69
N LYS A 95 -18.12 -9.30 2.02
CA LYS A 95 -16.87 -9.88 2.51
C LYS A 95 -16.31 -9.09 3.68
N LYS A 96 -15.77 -9.77 4.67
CA LYS A 96 -15.05 -9.12 5.79
C LYS A 96 -13.55 -9.27 5.56
N VAL A 97 -12.80 -8.22 5.89
CA VAL A 97 -11.35 -8.33 5.94
C VAL A 97 -11.00 -9.18 7.15
N THR A 98 -10.38 -10.34 6.91
CA THR A 98 -10.02 -11.31 7.94
C THR A 98 -8.51 -11.35 8.14
N TYR A 99 -7.73 -11.15 7.07
CA TYR A 99 -6.28 -11.07 7.16
C TYR A 99 -5.73 -9.81 6.50
N ILE A 100 -4.61 -9.35 7.06
CA ILE A 100 -3.82 -8.25 6.53
C ILE A 100 -2.41 -8.80 6.30
N TYR A 101 -1.95 -8.75 5.07
CA TYR A 101 -0.59 -9.07 4.69
C TYR A 101 0.18 -7.77 4.51
N VAL A 102 1.28 -7.63 5.23
CA VAL A 102 2.24 -6.55 5.02
C VAL A 102 3.48 -7.16 4.40
N VAL A 103 3.80 -6.70 3.19
CA VAL A 103 4.97 -7.15 2.42
C VAL A 103 5.95 -6.00 2.37
N LEU A 104 7.16 -6.26 2.86
CA LEU A 104 8.31 -5.37 2.73
C LEU A 104 9.40 -6.13 1.98
N GLY A 105 10.03 -5.50 1.00
CA GLY A 105 11.08 -6.12 0.20
C GLY A 105 11.94 -5.12 -0.55
N ASP A 106 12.89 -5.64 -1.30
CA ASP A 106 13.84 -4.89 -2.11
C ASP A 106 14.06 -5.61 -3.46
N TRP A 107 14.42 -4.86 -4.51
CA TRP A 107 14.66 -5.40 -5.86
C TRP A 107 16.17 -5.48 -6.16
N GLY A 108 16.79 -6.63 -5.89
CA GLY A 108 18.17 -6.95 -6.29
C GLY A 108 18.79 -8.05 -5.42
N ASP A 109 20.10 -8.31 -5.62
CA ASP A 109 20.93 -9.21 -4.78
C ASP A 109 21.14 -8.71 -3.33
N SER A 110 20.24 -7.88 -2.80
CA SER A 110 20.28 -7.47 -1.41
C SER A 110 19.73 -8.61 -0.54
N GLU A 111 20.59 -9.25 0.24
CA GLU A 111 20.25 -10.25 1.28
C GLU A 111 19.32 -9.73 2.40
N LYS A 112 18.69 -8.56 2.20
CA LYS A 112 17.91 -7.84 3.22
C LYS A 112 16.42 -8.12 3.06
N TYR A 113 16.05 -9.29 3.57
CA TYR A 113 14.74 -9.72 4.08
C TYR A 113 13.49 -9.32 3.29
N MET A 114 12.85 -10.33 2.67
CA MET A 114 11.40 -10.35 2.49
C MET A 114 10.75 -10.95 3.73
N SER A 115 10.11 -10.13 4.56
CA SER A 115 9.24 -10.63 5.62
C SER A 115 7.79 -10.46 5.18
N ILE A 116 7.13 -11.57 4.85
CA ILE A 116 5.67 -11.60 4.78
C ILE A 116 5.20 -11.88 6.20
N ILE A 117 4.74 -10.85 6.90
CA ILE A 117 4.19 -11.02 8.23
C ILE A 117 2.68 -11.17 8.08
N ARG A 118 2.17 -12.38 8.32
CA ARG A 118 0.73 -12.66 8.41
C ARG A 118 0.29 -12.35 9.83
N TRP A 119 -0.46 -11.27 10.01
CA TRP A 119 -1.13 -11.01 11.29
C TRP A 119 -2.52 -11.64 11.26
N VAL A 120 -2.79 -12.57 12.18
CA VAL A 120 -4.16 -12.90 12.57
C VAL A 120 -4.64 -11.71 13.41
N ILE A 121 -5.80 -11.15 13.08
CA ILE A 121 -6.34 -9.97 13.76
C ILE A 121 -6.63 -10.33 15.24
N PHE A 122 -5.67 -10.05 16.11
CA PHE A 122 -5.83 -9.92 17.57
C PHE A 122 -5.21 -8.61 18.08
N MET A 123 -5.07 -7.61 17.20
CA MET A 123 -4.74 -6.25 17.61
C MET A 123 -6.03 -5.52 17.98
N LEU A 124 -6.10 -5.02 19.22
CA LEU A 124 -7.14 -4.13 19.76
C LEU A 124 -7.27 -2.84 18.91
N ILE A 125 -7.84 -2.94 17.72
CA ILE A 125 -8.42 -1.82 16.99
C ILE A 125 -9.90 -1.82 17.33
N LYS A 126 -10.25 -0.85 18.17
CA LYS A 126 -11.57 -0.70 18.76
C LYS A 126 -12.65 -0.57 17.67
N ILE A 127 -13.47 -1.63 17.59
CA ILE A 127 -14.92 -1.65 17.35
C ILE A 127 -15.42 -1.79 15.90
N MET A 128 -16.10 -2.94 15.73
CA MET A 128 -17.35 -3.18 15.02
C MET A 128 -18.00 -1.95 14.32
N SER A 129 -18.52 -2.18 13.11
CA SER A 129 -19.47 -1.32 12.37
C SER A 129 -18.98 0.05 11.84
N ARG A 130 -17.67 0.32 11.77
CA ARG A 130 -17.15 1.50 11.06
C ARG A 130 -16.18 1.15 9.93
N PRO A 131 -16.15 1.96 8.86
CA PRO A 131 -15.21 1.80 7.76
C PRO A 131 -13.78 1.58 8.25
N ILE A 132 -13.13 0.53 7.74
CA ILE A 132 -11.71 0.25 8.01
C ILE A 132 -10.89 1.28 7.22
N LYS A 133 -10.11 2.11 7.92
CA LYS A 133 -9.11 3.01 7.35
C LYS A 133 -7.73 2.53 7.77
N ILE A 134 -6.86 2.28 6.80
CA ILE A 134 -5.48 1.87 7.05
C ILE A 134 -4.59 3.02 6.64
N TYR A 135 -3.82 3.54 7.61
CA TYR A 135 -2.85 4.60 7.39
C TYR A 135 -1.48 3.97 7.20
N GLN A 136 -0.89 4.17 6.02
CA GLN A 136 0.45 3.71 5.72
C GLN A 136 1.39 4.92 5.61
N THR A 137 2.38 5.00 6.49
CA THR A 137 3.46 5.99 6.44
C THR A 137 4.76 5.27 6.06
N GLY A 138 5.34 5.65 4.92
CA GLY A 138 6.60 5.08 4.42
C GLY A 138 7.77 6.04 4.60
N ILE A 139 8.90 5.55 5.11
CA ILE A 139 10.17 6.28 5.15
C ILE A 139 11.05 5.78 3.99
N LEU A 140 11.00 6.45 2.85
CA LEU A 140 12.05 6.34 1.82
C LEU A 140 12.96 7.57 1.95
N ARG A 141 13.92 7.53 2.88
CA ARG A 141 14.94 8.58 3.03
C ARG A 141 16.14 8.28 2.14
N GLN A 142 16.35 9.12 1.13
CA GLN A 142 17.62 9.16 0.39
C GLN A 142 18.66 9.86 1.28
N ARG A 143 19.72 9.15 1.69
CA ARG A 143 20.86 9.78 2.38
C ARG A 143 21.82 10.27 1.29
N GLY A 144 21.97 11.59 1.15
CA GLY A 144 22.99 12.17 0.29
C GLY A 144 24.38 11.85 0.86
N GLY A 145 25.17 11.08 0.12
CA GLY A 145 26.60 10.95 0.35
C GLY A 145 27.32 12.01 -0.47
N GLY A 146 28.12 12.83 0.20
CA GLY A 146 29.14 13.67 -0.45
C GLY A 146 30.35 12.85 -0.88
#